data_AF-A0A2U1M2D0-F1
#
_entry.id   AF-A0A2U1M2D0-F1
#
_cell.length_a   1.000
_cell.length_b   1.000
_cell.length_c   1.000
_cell.angle_alpha   90.00
_cell.angle_beta   90.00
_cell.angle_gamma   90.00
#
_symmetry.space_group_name_H-M   'P 1'
#
loop_
_entity.id
_entity.type
_entity.pdbx_description
1 polymer ?
#
loop_
_entity_poly.entity_id
_entity_poly.type
_entity_poly.pdbx_seq_one_letter_code
_entity_poly.pdbx_strand_id
1 'polypeptide(L)'
;MALRLKSFLWNSPVIKEFLKANDMNISSLQYADDAIFFGEWSKTNALCLVHILRCFHDVSGLRISLAKCQLFGIGIPLDDVESVSRSINCSFSFFPFTYLMLVVGKGIRKIEA
;
A
#
# COMPACT_ATOMS: atom_id res chain seq x y z
N MET A 1 -6.16 6.17 -1.89
CA MET A 1 -5.83 4.98 -1.08
C MET A 1 -4.31 4.85 -0.98
N ALA A 2 -3.78 4.42 0.17
CA ALA A 2 -2.40 3.92 0.26
C ALA A 2 -2.36 2.54 0.96
N LEU A 3 -1.55 1.61 0.46
CA LEU A 3 -1.34 0.28 1.05
C LEU A 3 0.15 0.10 1.35
N ARG A 4 0.52 0.01 2.63
CA ARG A 4 1.89 -0.26 3.06
C ARG A 4 2.10 -1.77 3.25
N LEU A 5 3.18 -2.28 2.68
CA LEU A 5 3.70 -3.63 2.88
C LEU A 5 5.02 -3.55 3.66
N LYS A 6 5.21 -4.51 4.56
CA LYS A 6 6.50 -4.81 5.19
C LYS A 6 6.95 -6.20 4.72
N SER A 7 7.74 -6.27 3.66
CA SER A 7 8.26 -7.54 3.14
C SER A 7 9.64 -7.34 2.49
N PHE A 8 10.57 -8.20 2.89
CA PHE A 8 11.95 -8.21 2.41
C PHE A 8 12.03 -8.51 0.91
N LEU A 9 12.85 -7.73 0.19
CA LEU A 9 13.19 -7.85 -1.24
C LEU A 9 12.10 -7.42 -2.22
N TRP A 10 11.74 -6.13 -2.16
CA TRP A 10 10.83 -5.50 -3.12
C TRP A 10 11.62 -4.66 -4.14
N ASN A 11 12.28 -5.31 -5.09
CA ASN A 11 12.97 -4.64 -6.21
C ASN A 11 12.81 -5.41 -7.53
N SER A 12 11.66 -6.08 -7.70
CA SER A 12 11.39 -6.85 -8.90
C SER A 12 10.65 -5.99 -9.94
N PRO A 13 11.16 -5.87 -11.19
CA PRO A 13 10.46 -5.19 -12.28
C PRO A 13 9.07 -5.79 -12.58
N VAL A 14 8.85 -7.04 -12.16
CA VAL A 14 7.63 -7.82 -12.33
C VAL A 14 6.39 -7.10 -11.78
N ILE A 15 6.47 -6.44 -10.62
CA ILE A 15 5.29 -5.78 -10.02
C ILE A 15 4.85 -4.55 -10.83
N LYS A 16 5.79 -3.81 -11.42
CA LYS A 16 5.47 -2.67 -12.29
C LYS A 16 4.75 -3.16 -13.56
N GLU A 17 5.17 -4.29 -14.11
CA GLU A 17 4.51 -4.92 -15.25
C GLU A 17 3.10 -5.40 -14.90
N PHE A 18 2.92 -6.06 -13.75
CA PHE A 18 1.59 -6.49 -13.30
C PHE A 18 0.63 -5.32 -13.05
N LEU A 19 1.11 -4.21 -12.48
CA LEU A 19 0.28 -3.02 -12.28
C LEU A 19 -0.15 -2.39 -13.61
N LYS A 20 0.77 -2.30 -14.58
CA LYS A 20 0.50 -1.77 -15.91
C LYS A 20 -0.47 -2.65 -16.69
N ALA A 21 -0.39 -3.97 -16.54
CA ALA A 21 -1.27 -4.92 -17.23
C ALA A 21 -2.74 -4.85 -16.78
N ASN A 22 -3.02 -4.29 -15.60
CA ASN A 22 -4.38 -4.18 -15.05
C ASN A 22 -4.99 -2.77 -15.20
N ASP A 23 -4.37 -1.88 -15.99
CA ASP A 23 -4.77 -0.47 -16.18
C ASP A 23 -5.02 0.30 -14.88
N MET A 24 -4.41 -0.15 -13.78
CA MET A 24 -4.56 0.51 -12.50
C MET A 24 -3.58 1.69 -12.43
N ASN A 25 -4.10 2.90 -12.25
CA ASN A 25 -3.28 4.09 -12.01
C ASN A 25 -2.72 4.07 -10.58
N ILE A 26 -1.76 3.17 -10.34
CA ILE A 26 -1.12 2.94 -9.04
C ILE A 26 0.34 3.37 -9.13
N SER A 27 0.71 4.32 -8.28
CA SER A 27 2.10 4.66 -8.04
C SER A 27 2.63 3.87 -6.84
N SER A 28 3.94 3.67 -6.77
CA SER A 28 4.55 2.97 -5.63
C SER A 28 5.81 3.67 -5.16
N LEU A 29 6.04 3.63 -3.85
CA LEU A 29 7.23 4.09 -3.16
C LEU A 29 7.84 2.88 -2.44
N GLN A 30 9.08 2.53 -2.77
CA GLN A 30 9.73 1.31 -2.31
C GLN A 30 11.09 1.66 -1.73
N TYR A 31 11.42 1.12 -0.55
CA TYR A 31 12.73 1.26 0.07
C TYR A 31 13.03 0.04 0.95
N ALA A 32 14.17 -0.61 0.70
CA ALA A 32 14.59 -1.83 1.40
C ALA A 32 13.47 -2.90 1.47
N ASP A 33 12.88 -3.10 2.65
CA ASP A 33 11.81 -4.05 2.96
C ASP A 33 10.43 -3.42 3.13
N ASP A 34 10.30 -2.11 2.87
CA ASP A 34 9.07 -1.33 3.07
C ASP A 34 8.59 -0.74 1.73
N ALA A 35 7.38 -1.14 1.30
CA ALA A 35 6.74 -0.64 0.08
C ALA A 35 5.39 0.02 0.39
N ILE A 36 5.07 1.12 -0.27
CA ILE A 36 3.76 1.78 -0.21
C ILE A 36 3.22 1.94 -1.62
N PHE A 37 2.02 1.43 -1.85
CA PHE A 37 1.27 1.63 -3.09
C PHE A 37 0.27 2.76 -2.88
N PHE A 38 0.19 3.69 -3.82
CA PHE A 38 -0.82 4.75 -3.85
C PHE A 38 -1.71 4.55 -5.07
N GLY A 39 -3.00 4.77 -4.91
CA GLY A 39 -3.96 4.70 -6.01
C GLY A 39 -5.27 5.35 -5.65
N GLU A 40 -6.18 5.39 -6.61
CA GLU A 40 -7.55 5.86 -6.37
C GLU A 40 -8.25 5.00 -5.30
N TRP A 41 -9.11 5.64 -4.50
CA TRP A 41 -9.93 4.92 -3.53
C TRP A 41 -11.01 4.11 -4.24
N SER A 42 -10.82 2.79 -4.28
CA SER A 42 -11.82 1.85 -4.80
C SER A 42 -11.60 0.48 -4.16
N LYS A 43 -12.70 -0.14 -3.71
CA LYS A 43 -12.68 -1.51 -3.18
C LYS A 43 -12.14 -2.49 -4.23
N THR A 44 -12.49 -2.30 -5.50
CA THR A 44 -12.00 -3.11 -6.62
C THR A 44 -10.50 -2.97 -6.77
N ASN A 45 -9.96 -1.75 -6.73
CA ASN A 45 -8.52 -1.51 -6.83
C ASN A 45 -7.76 -2.15 -5.66
N ALA A 46 -8.31 -2.08 -4.45
CA ALA A 46 -7.74 -2.73 -3.27
C ALA A 46 -7.68 -4.25 -3.40
N LEU A 47 -8.76 -4.86 -3.90
CA LEU A 47 -8.83 -6.31 -4.17
C LEU A 47 -7.88 -6.73 -5.28
N CYS A 48 -7.80 -5.96 -6.38
CA CYS A 48 -6.87 -6.22 -7.47
C CYS A 48 -5.42 -6.14 -6.99
N LEU A 49 -5.07 -5.15 -6.17
CA LEU A 49 -3.75 -5.08 -5.53
C LEU A 49 -3.44 -6.33 -4.71
N VAL A 50 -4.37 -6.76 -3.85
CA VAL A 50 -4.15 -7.97 -3.05
C VAL A 50 -4.03 -9.23 -3.91
N HIS A 51 -4.78 -9.34 -5.01
CA HIS A 51 -4.59 -10.44 -5.97
C HIS A 51 -3.20 -10.42 -6.60
N ILE A 52 -2.72 -9.26 -7.06
CA ILE A 52 -1.36 -9.13 -7.61
C ILE A 52 -0.31 -9.54 -6.57
N LEU A 53 -0.49 -9.13 -5.31
CA LEU A 53 0.41 -9.50 -4.22
C LEU A 53 0.38 -11.02 -3.94
N ARG A 54 -0.77 -11.67 -4.02
CA ARG A 54 -0.88 -13.14 -3.90
C ARG A 54 -0.21 -13.85 -5.07
N CYS A 55 -0.45 -13.42 -6.30
CA CYS A 55 0.23 -13.98 -7.47
C CYS A 55 1.75 -13.81 -7.35
N PHE A 56 2.22 -12.66 -6.87
CA PHE A 56 3.64 -12.43 -6.63
C PHE A 56 4.19 -13.35 -5.53
N HIS A 57 3.46 -13.55 -4.42
CA HIS A 57 3.82 -14.53 -3.39
C HIS A 57 4.01 -15.92 -4.00
N ASP A 58 3.06 -16.37 -4.82
CA ASP A 58 3.06 -17.72 -5.39
C ASP A 58 4.20 -17.93 -6.38
N VAL A 59 4.54 -16.91 -7.18
CA VAL A 59 5.62 -16.97 -8.17
C VAL A 59 7.00 -16.79 -7.54
N SER A 60 7.14 -15.90 -6.55
CA SER A 60 8.44 -15.59 -5.93
C SER A 60 8.79 -16.49 -4.74
N GLY A 61 7.80 -17.18 -4.15
CA GLY A 61 7.92 -17.87 -2.88
C GLY A 61 8.09 -16.94 -1.67
N LEU A 62 7.98 -15.62 -1.84
CA LEU A 62 8.13 -14.65 -0.77
C LEU A 62 6.85 -14.55 0.04
N ARG A 63 6.96 -14.77 1.36
CA ARG A 63 5.83 -14.75 2.29
C ARG A 63 5.30 -13.33 2.54
N ILE A 64 4.36 -12.86 1.72
CA ILE A 64 3.58 -11.66 1.95
C ILE A 64 2.49 -11.92 2.99
N SER A 65 2.55 -11.22 4.12
CA SER A 65 1.55 -11.30 5.17
C SER A 65 0.58 -10.12 5.08
N LEU A 66 -0.63 -10.35 4.54
CA LEU A 66 -1.68 -9.32 4.46
C LEU A 66 -2.05 -8.73 5.83
N ALA A 67 -1.96 -9.52 6.91
CA ALA A 67 -2.15 -9.04 8.28
C ALA A 67 -1.15 -7.95 8.71
N LYS A 68 0.06 -7.93 8.13
CA LYS A 68 1.09 -6.91 8.38
C LYS A 68 0.94 -5.70 7.47
N CYS A 69 0.05 -5.78 6.47
CA CYS A 69 -0.20 -4.69 5.55
C CYS A 69 -1.16 -3.69 6.17
N GLN A 70 -0.93 -2.40 5.88
CA GLN A 70 -1.71 -1.31 6.43
C GLN A 70 -2.39 -0.52 5.30
N LEU A 71 -3.71 -0.45 5.33
CA LEU A 71 -4.53 0.33 4.42
C LEU A 71 -4.83 1.72 4.99
N PHE A 72 -4.65 2.75 4.17
CA PHE A 72 -4.91 4.14 4.52
C PHE A 72 -5.92 4.75 3.53
N GLY A 73 -7.01 5.29 4.06
CA GLY A 73 -7.93 6.16 3.33
C GLY A 73 -7.53 7.62 3.49
N ILE A 74 -7.27 8.31 2.38
CA ILE A 74 -6.94 9.74 2.38
C ILE A 74 -8.22 10.50 2.10
N GLY A 75 -8.75 11.22 3.11
CA GLY A 75 -10.02 11.95 2.98
C GLY A 75 -11.26 11.03 2.91
N ILE A 76 -11.15 9.79 3.38
CA ILE A 76 -12.21 8.79 3.36
C ILE A 76 -12.71 8.54 4.79
N PRO A 77 -14.03 8.36 5.01
CA PRO A 77 -14.58 8.00 6.32
C PRO A 77 -13.96 6.72 6.88
N LEU A 78 -13.77 6.68 8.20
CA LEU A 78 -13.12 5.55 8.89
C LEU A 78 -13.85 4.23 8.66
N ASP A 79 -15.18 4.27 8.71
CA ASP A 79 -16.04 3.09 8.52
C ASP A 79 -15.84 2.46 7.13
N ASP A 80 -15.68 3.29 6.10
CA ASP A 80 -15.39 2.83 4.74
C ASP A 80 -14.00 2.21 4.65
N VAL A 81 -13.01 2.83 5.29
CA VAL A 81 -11.63 2.29 5.30
C VAL A 81 -11.59 0.94 5.99
N GLU A 82 -12.27 0.81 7.12
CA GLU A 82 -12.36 -0.42 7.88
C GLU A 82 -13.12 -1.51 7.11
N SER A 83 -14.21 -1.16 6.44
CA SER A 83 -14.97 -2.08 5.59
C SER A 83 -14.12 -2.66 4.45
N VAL A 84 -13.33 -1.80 3.77
CA VAL A 84 -12.42 -2.23 2.71
C VAL A 84 -11.25 -3.04 3.27
N SER A 85 -10.67 -2.65 4.40
CA SER A 85 -9.53 -3.36 5.00
C SER A 85 -9.93 -4.79 5.42
N ARG A 86 -11.13 -4.96 6.00
CA ARG A 86 -11.69 -6.28 6.30
C ARG A 86 -11.87 -7.13 5.04
N SER A 87 -12.37 -6.53 3.96
CA SER A 87 -12.58 -7.23 2.69
C SER A 87 -11.29 -7.79 2.08
N ILE A 88 -10.16 -7.13 2.33
CA ILE A 88 -8.84 -7.54 1.81
C ILE A 88 -7.95 -8.21 2.86
N ASN A 89 -8.50 -8.46 4.06
CA ASN A 89 -7.83 -9.07 5.21
C ASN A 89 -6.52 -8.37 5.61
N CYS A 90 -6.52 -7.04 5.60
CA CYS A 90 -5.41 -6.22 6.07
C CYS A 90 -5.82 -5.34 7.26
N SER A 91 -4.81 -4.85 7.99
CA SER A 91 -5.05 -3.82 9.00
C SER A 91 -5.33 -2.48 8.32
N PHE A 92 -6.13 -1.62 8.94
CA PHE A 92 -6.24 -0.21 8.53
C PHE A 92 -5.39 0.66 9.45
N SER A 93 -5.01 1.84 8.98
CA SER A 93 -4.19 2.79 9.73
C SER A 93 -4.45 4.23 9.26
N PHE A 94 -3.98 5.20 10.05
CA PHE A 94 -4.28 6.61 9.84
C PHE A 94 -3.02 7.46 9.74
N PHE A 95 -3.19 8.64 9.18
CA PHE A 95 -2.18 9.69 9.21
C PHE A 95 -2.21 10.42 10.56
N PRO A 96 -1.06 10.92 11.05
CA PRO A 96 0.26 10.73 10.48
C PRO A 96 0.86 9.36 10.81
N PHE A 97 1.67 8.80 9.91
CA PHE A 97 2.42 7.56 10.15
C PHE A 97 3.91 7.73 9.87
N THR A 98 4.74 6.85 10.43
CA THR A 98 6.20 6.92 10.23
C THR A 98 6.65 5.95 9.14
N TYR A 99 7.32 6.47 8.12
CA TYR A 99 7.98 5.72 7.04
C TYR A 99 9.46 6.12 7.01
N LEU A 100 10.38 5.18 7.21
CA LEU A 100 11.83 5.44 7.23
C LEU A 100 12.25 6.58 8.18
N MET A 101 11.70 6.59 9.41
CA MET A 101 11.90 7.67 10.39
C MET A 101 11.35 9.04 9.97
N LEU A 102 10.64 9.14 8.84
CA LEU A 102 9.96 10.34 8.38
C LEU A 102 8.46 10.26 8.69
N VAL A 103 7.90 11.34 9.23
CA VAL A 103 6.47 11.42 9.55
C VAL A 103 5.71 11.89 8.32
N VAL A 104 4.93 11.00 7.72
CA VAL A 104 4.08 11.28 6.56
C VAL A 104 2.73 11.81 7.05
N GLY A 105 2.23 12.89 6.43
CA GLY A 105 0.93 13.48 6.75
C GLY A 105 0.90 14.43 7.95
N LYS A 106 2.04 14.68 8.60
CA LYS A 106 2.17 15.78 9.56
C LYS A 106 2.49 17.06 8.78
N GLY A 107 1.73 18.13 9.01
CA GLY A 107 1.93 19.41 8.35
C GLY A 107 3.37 19.88 8.49
N ILE A 108 4.09 19.97 7.37
CA ILE A 108 5.42 20.56 7.34
C ILE A 108 5.20 22.07 7.39
N ARG A 109 5.53 22.71 8.51
CA ARG A 109 5.69 24.16 8.53
C ARG A 109 6.86 24.44 7.60
N LYS A 110 6.62 25.03 6.42
CA LYS A 110 7.70 25.63 5.63
C LYS A 110 8.37 26.65 6.54
N ILE A 111 9.59 26.36 6.97
CA ILE A 111 10.47 27.41 7.47
C ILE A 111 11.12 27.94 6.20
N GLU A 112 10.57 29.05 5.69
CA GLU A 112 11.25 29.82 4.66
C GLU A 112 12.56 30.33 5.28
N ALA A 113 13.67 29.98 4.63
CA ALA A 113 15.03 30.42 4.98
C ALA A 113 15.47 31.47 3.96
#